data_AF-A0AA39IL27-F1
#
_entry.id   AF-A0AA39IL27-F1
#
_cell.length_a   1.000
_cell.length_b   1.000
_cell.length_c   1.000
_cell.angle_alpha   90.00
_cell.angle_beta   90.00
_cell.angle_gamma   90.00
#
_symmetry.space_group_name_H-M   'P 1'
#
loop_
_entity.id
_entity.type
_entity.pdbx_description
1 polymer ?
#
loop_
_entity_poly.entity_id
_entity_poly.type
_entity_poly.pdbx_seq_one_letter_code
_entity_poly.pdbx_strand_id
1 'polypeptide(L)'
;MHEMLHDRLEGFCSGDFATVLNSAMNRHFVNKQTIERDFEESGERDRLREMLTLRLSECGWTSLVEEKCRDFIRKKGIENVTLEQVVGEVKQDARKAVPEEVKREIMDAIRAFVSKQVGPLDCEL
;
A
#
# COMPACT_ATOMS: atom_id res chain seq x y z
N MET A 1 -7.67 -11.69 19.94
CA MET A 1 -6.40 -11.43 19.22
C MET A 1 -6.57 -11.26 17.70
N HIS A 2 -7.66 -11.74 17.10
CA HIS A 2 -7.92 -11.61 15.65
C HIS A 2 -8.50 -10.25 15.23
N GLU A 3 -9.04 -9.45 16.17
CA GLU A 3 -9.68 -8.15 15.88
C GLU A 3 -8.76 -6.92 16.07
N MET A 4 -7.60 -7.06 16.72
CA MET A 4 -6.70 -5.91 16.96
C MET A 4 -5.74 -5.61 15.81
N LEU A 5 -5.69 -6.45 14.78
CA LEU A 5 -4.87 -6.21 13.58
C LEU A 5 -5.60 -5.41 12.50
N HIS A 6 -6.92 -5.25 12.62
CA HIS A 6 -7.70 -4.52 11.63
C HIS A 6 -7.63 -2.99 11.82
N ASP A 7 -7.48 -2.51 13.06
CA ASP A 7 -7.53 -1.08 13.39
C ASP A 7 -6.16 -0.40 13.57
N ARG A 8 -5.05 -1.12 13.38
CA ARG A 8 -3.69 -0.53 13.43
C ARG A 8 -2.99 -0.45 12.08
N LEU A 9 -3.75 -0.64 11.00
CA LEU A 9 -3.33 -0.38 9.61
C LEU A 9 -3.69 1.05 9.13
N GLU A 10 -4.25 1.90 10.00
CA GLU A 10 -4.44 3.34 9.74
C GLU A 10 -3.11 4.11 9.59
N GLY A 11 -1.97 3.49 9.93
CA GLY A 11 -0.63 4.05 9.75
C GLY A 11 0.11 3.54 8.50
N PHE A 12 -0.55 2.83 7.58
CA PHE A 12 0.09 2.25 6.38
C PHE A 12 0.44 3.29 5.30
N CYS A 13 -0.10 4.50 5.39
CA CYS A 13 0.08 5.58 4.41
C CYS A 13 0.80 6.84 4.93
N SER A 14 1.69 6.73 5.93
CA SER A 14 2.54 7.87 6.31
C SER A 14 4.00 7.56 6.02
N GLY A 15 4.49 8.08 4.90
CA GLY A 15 5.90 8.02 4.52
C GLY A 15 6.13 8.16 3.01
N ASP A 16 5.72 7.16 2.23
CA ASP A 16 6.23 7.03 0.84
C ASP A 16 5.15 6.92 -0.24
N PHE A 17 3.93 6.46 0.06
CA PHE A 17 2.86 6.40 -0.95
C PHE A 17 2.39 7.79 -1.39
N ALA A 18 2.27 8.72 -0.44
CA ALA A 18 1.94 10.12 -0.70
C ALA A 18 3.05 10.87 -1.48
N THR A 19 4.32 10.46 -1.31
CA THR A 19 5.49 11.08 -1.97
C THR A 19 5.60 10.66 -3.43
N VAL A 20 5.33 9.38 -3.73
CA VAL A 20 5.26 8.87 -5.11
C VAL A 20 4.07 9.47 -5.87
N LEU A 21 2.92 9.64 -5.21
CA LEU A 21 1.77 10.38 -5.76
C LEU A 21 2.09 11.87 -5.97
N ASN A 22 2.78 12.54 -5.04
CA ASN A 22 3.11 13.97 -5.16
C ASN A 22 4.15 14.27 -6.26
N SER A 23 5.11 13.38 -6.50
CA SER A 23 6.11 13.59 -7.56
C SER A 23 5.56 13.40 -8.97
N ALA A 24 4.46 12.64 -9.13
CA ALA A 24 3.80 12.44 -10.43
C ALA A 24 2.79 13.55 -10.77
N MET A 25 2.35 14.33 -9.79
CA MET A 25 1.34 15.38 -9.96
C MET A 25 1.93 16.78 -10.13
N ASN A 26 2.91 16.93 -11.03
CA ASN A 26 3.35 18.25 -11.47
C ASN A 26 3.41 18.38 -13.00
N ARG A 27 2.22 18.30 -13.62
CA ARG A 27 1.75 19.16 -14.72
C ARG A 27 0.35 18.74 -15.16
N HIS A 28 -0.46 19.75 -15.50
CA HIS A 28 -1.86 19.74 -15.96
C HIS A 28 -2.93 19.93 -14.87
N PHE A 29 -3.84 20.87 -15.15
CA PHE A 29 -5.00 21.26 -14.33
C PHE A 29 -6.02 20.12 -14.32
N VAL A 30 -5.63 19.02 -13.68
CA VAL A 30 -6.50 17.93 -13.29
C VAL A 30 -6.87 18.22 -11.84
N ASN A 31 -8.15 18.37 -11.54
CA ASN A 31 -8.59 18.66 -10.18
C ASN A 31 -8.34 17.43 -9.30
N LYS A 32 -7.15 17.38 -8.70
CA LYS A 32 -6.69 16.33 -7.77
C LYS A 32 -7.77 15.93 -6.79
N GLN A 33 -8.45 16.92 -6.20
CA GLN A 33 -9.47 16.72 -5.20
C GLN A 33 -10.70 16.00 -5.76
N THR A 34 -11.11 16.30 -6.99
CA THR A 34 -12.20 15.59 -7.67
C THR A 34 -11.82 14.13 -7.93
N ILE A 35 -10.62 13.87 -8.44
CA ILE A 35 -10.18 12.49 -8.70
C ILE A 35 -10.05 11.69 -7.40
N GLU A 36 -9.49 12.28 -6.34
CA GLU A 36 -9.36 11.61 -5.04
C GLU A 36 -10.73 11.28 -4.44
N ARG A 37 -11.70 12.21 -4.54
CA ARG A 37 -13.07 11.96 -4.11
C ARG A 37 -13.71 10.85 -4.93
N ASP A 38 -13.61 10.92 -6.26
CA ASP A 38 -14.24 9.93 -7.13
C ASP A 38 -13.59 8.54 -6.95
N PHE A 39 -12.30 8.48 -6.64
CA PHE A 39 -11.58 7.25 -6.30
C PHE A 39 -12.11 6.58 -5.02
N GLU A 40 -12.49 7.40 -4.04
CA GLU A 40 -13.13 6.98 -2.80
C GLU A 40 -14.58 6.56 -3.04
N GLU A 41 -15.39 7.43 -3.64
CA GLU A 41 -16.83 7.24 -3.82
C GLU A 41 -17.18 6.12 -4.81
N SER A 42 -16.32 5.87 -5.80
CA SER A 42 -16.51 4.75 -6.74
C SER A 42 -16.20 3.38 -6.14
N GLY A 43 -15.57 3.33 -4.95
CA GLY A 43 -15.09 2.09 -4.33
C GLY A 43 -13.82 1.51 -4.98
N GLU A 44 -13.21 2.21 -5.95
CA GLU A 44 -11.99 1.73 -6.60
C GLU A 44 -10.82 1.62 -5.59
N ARG A 45 -10.77 2.50 -4.58
CA ARG A 45 -9.81 2.36 -3.48
C ARG A 45 -9.92 1.01 -2.79
N ASP A 46 -11.13 0.61 -2.40
CA ASP A 46 -11.35 -0.62 -1.64
C ASP A 46 -11.08 -1.84 -2.53
N ARG A 47 -11.49 -1.79 -3.80
CA ARG A 47 -11.14 -2.81 -4.80
C ARG A 47 -9.63 -3.00 -4.96
N LEU A 48 -8.86 -1.90 -5.05
CA LEU A 48 -7.40 -1.99 -5.15
C LEU A 48 -6.75 -2.48 -3.85
N ARG A 49 -7.31 -2.13 -2.69
CA ARG A 49 -6.87 -2.67 -1.40
C ARG A 49 -7.07 -4.17 -1.31
N GLU A 50 -8.21 -4.69 -1.77
CA GLU A 50 -8.49 -6.12 -1.85
C GLU A 50 -7.54 -6.83 -2.81
N MET A 51 -7.35 -6.26 -4.01
CA MET A 51 -6.42 -6.79 -5.01
C MET A 51 -4.99 -6.88 -4.47
N LEU A 52 -4.50 -5.82 -3.81
CA LEU A 52 -3.20 -5.81 -3.16
C LEU A 52 -3.10 -6.89 -2.07
N THR A 53 -4.12 -7.00 -1.22
CA THR A 53 -4.16 -8.00 -0.13
C THR A 53 -4.11 -9.41 -0.67
N LEU A 54 -4.88 -9.70 -1.73
CA LEU A 54 -4.88 -10.99 -2.40
C LEU A 54 -3.50 -11.30 -2.99
N ARG A 55 -2.91 -10.36 -3.74
CA ARG A 55 -1.59 -10.56 -4.38
C ARG A 55 -0.47 -10.77 -3.37
N LEU A 56 -0.46 -10.03 -2.27
CA LEU A 56 0.52 -10.21 -1.20
C LEU A 56 0.35 -11.56 -0.48
N SER A 57 -0.87 -12.06 -0.38
CA SER A 57 -1.14 -13.41 0.14
C SER A 57 -0.63 -14.48 -0.83
N GLU A 58 -1.01 -14.39 -2.11
CA GLU A 58 -0.66 -15.35 -3.16
C GLU A 58 0.84 -15.49 -3.40
N CYS A 59 1.59 -14.38 -3.32
CA CYS A 59 3.04 -14.40 -3.48
C CYS A 59 3.81 -14.76 -2.20
N GLY A 60 3.10 -15.07 -1.10
CA GLY A 60 3.70 -15.47 0.17
C GLY A 60 4.29 -14.32 1.01
N TRP A 61 4.06 -13.06 0.62
CA TRP A 61 4.54 -11.90 1.37
C TRP A 61 3.97 -11.87 2.80
N THR A 62 2.70 -12.20 2.99
CA THR A 62 2.09 -12.25 4.33
C THR A 62 2.84 -13.23 5.24
N SER A 63 3.13 -14.44 4.74
CA SER A 63 3.88 -15.46 5.49
C SER A 63 5.32 -15.02 5.81
N LEU A 64 5.98 -14.33 4.88
CA LEU A 64 7.31 -13.75 5.08
C LEU A 64 7.30 -12.69 6.20
N VAL A 65 6.30 -11.82 6.23
CA VAL A 65 6.18 -10.78 7.27
C VAL A 65 5.89 -11.40 8.63
N GLU A 66 5.04 -12.42 8.69
CA GLU A 66 4.81 -13.16 9.93
C GLU A 66 6.08 -13.86 10.43
N GLU A 67 6.87 -14.44 9.54
CA GLU A 67 8.15 -15.06 9.88
C GLU A 67 9.11 -14.03 10.46
N LYS A 68 9.22 -12.85 9.83
CA LYS A 68 10.02 -11.73 10.35
C LYS A 68 9.57 -11.28 11.74
N CYS A 69 8.26 -11.21 12.00
CA CYS A 69 7.73 -10.94 13.35
C CYS A 69 8.17 -12.01 14.35
N ARG A 70 8.00 -13.30 14.01
CA ARG A 70 8.41 -14.42 14.88
C ARG A 70 9.90 -14.39 15.16
N ASP A 71 10.73 -14.13 14.16
CA ASP A 71 12.17 -14.06 14.29
C ASP A 71 12.63 -12.88 15.13
N PHE A 72 11.99 -11.72 14.98
CA PHE A 72 12.28 -10.56 15.81
C PHE A 72 12.02 -10.85 17.29
N ILE A 73 10.85 -11.43 17.61
CA ILE A 73 10.48 -11.81 18.98
C ILE A 73 11.44 -12.87 19.52
N ARG A 74 11.78 -13.90 18.73
CA ARG A 74 12.73 -14.95 19.13
C ARG A 74 14.13 -14.40 19.43
N LYS A 75 14.63 -13.47 18.62
CA LYS A 75 15.97 -12.88 18.79
C LYS A 75 16.09 -11.98 20.01
N LYS A 76 15.03 -11.24 20.35
CA LYS A 76 15.02 -10.31 21.48
C LYS A 76 14.53 -10.95 22.79
N GLY A 77 13.78 -12.05 22.69
CA GLY A 77 13.09 -12.68 23.80
C GLY A 77 11.72 -12.03 24.05
N ILE A 78 10.69 -12.85 24.29
CA ILE A 78 9.29 -12.38 24.39
C ILE A 78 9.09 -11.37 25.53
N GLU A 79 9.88 -11.46 26.60
CA GLU A 79 9.80 -10.57 27.77
C GLU A 79 10.40 -9.17 27.51
N ASN A 80 11.22 -9.02 26.47
CA ASN A 80 11.97 -7.79 26.17
C ASN A 80 11.43 -7.02 24.97
N VAL A 81 10.25 -7.39 24.46
CA VAL A 81 9.71 -6.85 23.21
C VAL A 81 8.34 -6.26 23.42
N THR A 82 8.15 -5.01 22.98
CA THR A 82 6.82 -4.40 22.87
C THR A 82 6.25 -4.54 21.47
N LEU A 83 4.93 -4.47 21.35
CA LEU A 83 4.25 -4.49 20.04
C LEU A 83 4.76 -3.36 19.13
N GLU A 84 4.95 -2.17 19.67
CA GLU A 84 5.45 -0.99 18.96
C GLU A 84 6.83 -1.24 18.34
N GLN A 85 7.71 -1.96 19.04
CA GLN A 85 9.04 -2.31 18.53
C GLN A 85 8.95 -3.32 17.39
N VAL A 86 8.14 -4.38 17.56
CA VAL A 86 7.93 -5.37 16.48
C VAL A 86 7.39 -4.68 15.23
N VAL A 87 6.35 -3.86 15.40
CA VAL A 87 5.74 -3.14 14.29
C VAL A 87 6.73 -2.17 13.67
N GLY A 88 7.43 -1.36 14.46
CA GLY A 88 8.40 -0.39 13.94
C GLY A 88 9.47 -1.03 13.06
N GLU A 89 10.09 -2.10 13.55
CA GLU A 89 11.19 -2.80 12.88
C GLU A 89 10.70 -3.63 11.69
N VAL A 90 9.69 -4.47 11.89
CA VAL A 90 9.20 -5.36 10.83
C VAL A 90 8.52 -4.56 9.71
N LYS A 91 7.87 -3.43 10.01
CA LYS A 91 7.17 -2.63 8.98
C LYS A 91 8.12 -2.08 7.93
N GLN A 92 9.36 -1.70 8.27
CA GLN A 92 10.33 -1.26 7.27
C GLN A 92 10.76 -2.41 6.34
N ASP A 93 11.06 -3.57 6.91
CA ASP A 93 11.43 -4.76 6.16
C ASP A 93 10.29 -5.27 5.26
N ALA A 94 9.08 -5.29 5.80
CA ALA A 94 7.86 -5.68 5.08
C ALA A 94 7.66 -4.80 3.83
N ARG A 95 7.82 -3.47 3.94
CA ARG A 95 7.71 -2.55 2.81
C ARG A 95 8.75 -2.82 1.72
N LYS A 96 10.00 -3.11 2.10
CA LYS A 96 11.08 -3.42 1.15
C LYS A 96 10.85 -4.76 0.44
N ALA A 97 10.21 -5.70 1.12
CA ALA A 97 9.95 -7.05 0.61
C ALA A 97 8.75 -7.15 -0.34
N VAL A 98 8.00 -6.07 -0.57
CA VAL A 98 6.89 -6.08 -1.53
C VAL A 98 7.45 -6.29 -2.95
N PRO A 99 7.00 -7.33 -3.68
CA PRO A 99 7.47 -7.60 -5.04
C PRO A 99 7.14 -6.47 -6.03
N GLU A 100 8.04 -6.20 -6.97
CA GLU A 100 7.88 -5.15 -7.98
C GLU A 100 6.73 -5.46 -8.95
N GLU A 101 6.44 -6.74 -9.17
CA GLU A 101 5.31 -7.19 -9.98
C GLU A 101 3.98 -6.74 -9.38
N VAL A 102 3.83 -6.90 -8.06
CA VAL A 102 2.61 -6.47 -7.34
C VAL A 102 2.49 -4.95 -7.36
N LYS A 103 3.59 -4.22 -7.10
CA LYS A 103 3.60 -2.75 -7.19
C LYS A 103 3.15 -2.27 -8.57
N ARG A 104 3.70 -2.87 -9.63
CA ARG A 104 3.36 -2.51 -11.01
C ARG A 104 1.88 -2.76 -11.30
N GLU A 105 1.35 -3.92 -10.92
CA GLU A 105 -0.06 -4.26 -11.13
C GLU A 105 -1.01 -3.26 -10.45
N ILE A 106 -0.73 -2.88 -9.20
CA ILE A 106 -1.54 -1.86 -8.51
C ILE A 106 -1.38 -0.49 -9.18
N MET A 107 -0.16 -0.09 -9.54
CA MET A 107 0.10 1.21 -10.18
C MET A 107 -0.57 1.32 -11.55
N ASP A 108 -0.61 0.25 -12.34
CA ASP A 108 -1.27 0.22 -13.64
C ASP A 108 -2.79 0.33 -13.49
N ALA A 109 -3.36 -0.27 -12.44
CA ALA A 109 -4.78 -0.11 -12.14
C ALA A 109 -5.13 1.32 -11.69
N ILE A 110 -4.29 1.96 -10.88
CA ILE A 110 -4.45 3.39 -10.52
C ILE A 110 -4.38 4.27 -11.78
N ARG A 111 -3.38 4.05 -12.65
CA ARG A 111 -3.26 4.78 -13.92
C ARG A 111 -4.51 4.61 -14.77
N ALA A 112 -5.01 3.38 -14.90
CA ALA A 112 -6.23 3.09 -15.66
C ALA A 112 -7.46 3.82 -15.08
N PHE A 113 -7.57 3.94 -13.76
CA PHE A 113 -8.61 4.75 -13.13
C PHE A 113 -8.46 6.23 -13.47
N VAL A 114 -7.27 6.80 -13.25
CA VAL A 114 -7.00 8.23 -13.51
C VAL A 114 -7.23 8.58 -14.99
N SER A 115 -6.79 7.73 -15.92
CA SER A 115 -7.02 7.93 -17.36
C SER A 115 -8.50 7.96 -17.75
N LYS A 116 -9.36 7.22 -17.03
CA LYS A 116 -10.82 7.30 -17.25
C LYS A 116 -11.41 8.62 -16.75
N GLN A 117 -10.86 9.20 -15.68
CA GLN A 117 -11.34 10.45 -15.09
C GLN A 117 -10.89 11.70 -15.86
N VAL A 118 -9.72 11.64 -16.51
CA VAL A 118 -9.14 12.77 -17.24
C VAL A 118 -9.60 12.81 -18.71
N GLY A 119 -10.30 11.78 -19.20
CA GLY A 119 -10.58 11.58 -20.62
C GLY A 119 -9.31 11.21 -21.40
N PRO A 120 -9.42 10.81 -22.67
CA PRO A 120 -8.24 10.57 -23.50
C PRO A 120 -7.52 11.91 -23.69
N LEU A 121 -6.47 12.17 -22.91
CA LEU A 121 -5.45 13.12 -23.33
C LEU A 121 -4.86 12.56 -24.61
N ASP A 122 -4.98 13.34 -25.68
CA ASP A 122 -4.37 13.14 -26.98
C ASP A 122 -2.95 12.60 -26.81
N CYS A 123 -2.76 11.30 -27.10
CA CYS A 123 -1.45 10.72 -27.38
C CYS A 123 -1.35 10.54 -28.89
N GLU A 124 -1.34 11.67 -29.63
CA GLU A 124 -0.59 11.77 -30.88
C GLU A 124 0.70 12.55 -30.58
N LEU A 125 1.79 12.05 -31.19
CA LEU A 125 3.20 12.48 -31.18
C LEU A 125 4.11 11.84 -30.13
#